data_AF-A0A1Q3CN53-F1
#
_entry.id   AF-A0A1Q3CN53-F1
#
_cell.length_a   1.000
_cell.length_b   1.000
_cell.length_c   1.000
_cell.angle_alpha   90.00
_cell.angle_beta   90.00
_cell.angle_gamma   90.00
#
_symmetry.space_group_name_H-M   'P 1'
#
loop_
_entity.id
_entity.type
_entity.pdbx_description
1 polymer ?
#
loop_
_entity_poly.entity_id
_entity_poly.type
_entity_poly.pdbx_seq_one_letter_code
_entity_poly.pdbx_strand_id
1 'polypeptide(L)'
;MVAGTAPRQTQVEMTFLVVDTPSPYNAIVGRPGLNLMEAIVSTRHLLMKFPTRFGVGEVRGDQQAARQCYKTAISEKGKDKALPIANVELRGDMEPERP
;
A
#
# COMPACT_ATOMS: atom_id res chain seq x y z
N MET A 1 -6.37 -3.15 8.35
CA MET A 1 -5.20 -3.78 7.68
C MET A 1 -4.37 -4.49 8.73
N VAL A 2 -3.94 -5.73 8.45
CA VAL A 2 -2.98 -6.47 9.27
C VAL A 2 -1.66 -6.54 8.50
N ALA A 3 -0.55 -6.22 9.16
CA ALA A 3 0.79 -6.25 8.57
C ALA A 3 1.74 -7.10 9.41
N GLY A 4 2.60 -7.86 8.75
CA GLY A 4 3.57 -8.78 9.36
C GLY A 4 3.02 -10.17 9.62
N THR A 5 3.82 -10.98 10.31
CA THR A 5 3.50 -12.34 10.71
C THR A 5 3.57 -12.47 12.22
N ALA A 6 2.73 -13.34 12.79
CA ALA A 6 2.75 -13.60 14.23
C ALA A 6 4.14 -14.12 14.68
N PRO A 7 4.62 -13.71 15.88
CA PRO A 7 3.96 -12.84 16.84
C PRO A 7 4.11 -11.34 16.53
N ARG A 8 4.93 -10.95 15.55
CA ARG A 8 5.31 -9.56 15.25
C ARG A 8 4.45 -8.95 14.14
N GLN A 9 3.14 -9.02 14.33
CA GLN A 9 2.17 -8.37 13.46
C GLN A 9 1.56 -7.13 14.13
N THR A 10 1.08 -6.19 13.31
CA THR A 10 0.30 -5.04 13.76
C THR A 10 -1.04 -4.99 13.01
N GLN A 11 -2.04 -4.39 13.65
CA GLN A 11 -3.35 -4.15 13.05
C GLN A 11 -3.68 -2.67 13.18
N VAL A 12 -3.98 -2.04 12.06
CA VAL A 12 -4.41 -0.64 11.99
C VAL A 12 -5.72 -0.53 11.23
N GLU A 13 -6.61 0.34 11.70
CA GLU A 13 -7.83 0.69 10.97
C GLU A 13 -7.54 1.84 10.01
N MET A 14 -7.95 1.69 8.75
CA MET A 14 -7.86 2.77 7.76
C MET A 14 -9.01 2.69 6.77
N THR A 15 -9.38 3.85 6.25
CA THR A 15 -10.35 3.96 5.16
C THR A 15 -9.62 3.87 3.82
N PHE A 16 -10.16 3.09 2.89
CA PHE A 16 -9.61 2.92 1.55
C PHE A 16 -10.60 3.43 0.51
N LEU A 17 -10.07 4.02 -0.57
CA LEU A 17 -10.81 4.18 -1.81
C LEU A 17 -10.78 2.86 -2.58
N VAL A 18 -11.95 2.33 -2.90
CA VAL A 18 -12.09 1.12 -3.72
C VAL A 18 -12.22 1.55 -5.18
N VAL A 19 -11.32 1.05 -6.02
CA VAL A 19 -11.31 1.32 -7.46
C VAL A 19 -11.43 0.00 -8.19
N ASP A 20 -12.47 -0.15 -9.01
CA ASP A 20 -12.66 -1.32 -9.86
C ASP A 20 -11.92 -1.12 -11.18
N THR A 21 -10.61 -1.41 -11.17
CA THR A 21 -9.76 -1.31 -12.36
C THR A 21 -8.78 -2.49 -12.40
N PRO A 22 -8.47 -3.03 -13.59
CA PRO A 22 -7.36 -3.96 -13.74
C PRO A 22 -6.07 -3.31 -13.27
N SER A 23 -5.51 -3.82 -12.17
CA SER A 23 -4.29 -3.31 -11.54
C SER A 23 -3.43 -4.48 -11.08
N PRO A 24 -2.09 -4.39 -11.22
CA PRO A 24 -1.19 -5.39 -10.64
C PRO A 24 -1.12 -5.32 -9.11
N TYR A 25 -1.78 -4.33 -8.48
CA TYR A 25 -1.78 -4.12 -7.04
C TYR A 25 -3.19 -4.29 -6.46
N ASN A 26 -3.29 -5.11 -5.41
CA ASN A 26 -4.54 -5.32 -4.67
C ASN A 26 -4.88 -4.15 -3.73
N ALA A 27 -3.88 -3.43 -3.24
CA ALA A 27 -4.04 -2.27 -2.38
C ALA A 27 -2.84 -1.34 -2.48
N ILE A 28 -3.07 -0.03 -2.36
CA ILE A 28 -2.02 0.99 -2.29
C ILE A 28 -2.13 1.67 -0.93
N VAL A 29 -1.07 1.54 -0.12
CA VAL A 29 -1.01 2.16 1.21
C VAL A 29 -0.23 3.45 1.11
N GLY A 30 -0.91 4.57 1.27
CA GLY A 30 -0.30 5.89 1.27
C GLY A 30 0.46 6.19 2.57
N ARG A 31 1.06 7.39 2.60
CA ARG A 31 1.72 7.93 3.80
C ARG A 31 0.86 7.92 5.06
N PRO A 32 -0.46 8.25 5.03
CA PRO A 32 -1.28 8.21 6.24
C PRO A 32 -1.29 6.82 6.91
N GLY A 33 -1.48 5.75 6.12
CA GLY A 33 -1.48 4.39 6.65
C GLY A 33 -0.10 3.94 7.14
N LEU A 34 0.97 4.31 6.42
CA LEU A 34 2.34 4.03 6.86
C LEU A 34 2.68 4.75 8.17
N ASN A 35 2.27 6.01 8.32
CA ASN A 35 2.49 6.80 9.54
C ASN A 35 1.72 6.21 10.73
N LEU A 36 0.49 5.74 10.51
CA LEU A 36 -0.30 5.09 11.56
C LEU A 36 0.35 3.79 12.07
N MET A 37 1.09 3.09 11.21
CA MET A 37 1.89 1.91 11.60
C MET A 37 3.28 2.27 12.13
N GLU A 38 3.66 3.55 12.18
CA GLU A 38 5.04 4.01 12.46
C GLU A 38 6.07 3.28 11.56
N ALA A 39 5.68 3.04 10.31
CA ALA A 39 6.40 2.16 9.41
C ALA A 39 7.60 2.86 8.75
N ILE A 40 8.73 2.16 8.70
CA ILE A 40 9.93 2.55 7.95
C ILE A 40 10.03 1.65 6.72
N VAL A 41 9.94 2.26 5.54
CA VAL A 41 9.99 1.54 4.25
C VAL A 41 11.35 1.76 3.58
N SER A 42 12.01 0.66 3.23
CA SER A 42 13.21 0.64 2.42
C SER A 42 12.89 0.10 1.04
N THR A 43 12.75 0.99 0.06
CA THR A 43 12.47 0.66 -1.35
C THR A 43 13.54 -0.26 -1.96
N ARG A 44 14.83 0.01 -1.71
CA ARG A 44 15.95 -0.80 -2.20
C ARG A 44 15.85 -2.27 -1.81
N HIS A 45 15.40 -2.53 -0.59
CA HIS A 45 15.34 -3.88 -0.03
C HIS A 45 13.93 -4.49 -0.10
N LEU A 46 12.95 -3.73 -0.60
CA LEU A 46 11.52 -4.05 -0.54
C LEU A 46 11.10 -4.50 0.86
N LEU A 47 11.53 -3.75 1.88
CA LEU A 47 11.31 -4.11 3.28
C LEU A 47 10.58 -2.97 3.98
N MET A 48 9.49 -3.30 4.66
CA MET A 48 8.80 -2.41 5.59
C MET A 48 8.99 -2.94 7.00
N LYS A 49 9.41 -2.07 7.93
CA LYS A 49 9.55 -2.38 9.35
C LYS A 49 8.60 -1.52 10.16
N PHE A 50 8.10 -2.02 11.29
CA PHE A 50 7.21 -1.28 12.17
C PHE A 50 7.35 -1.79 13.62
N PRO A 51 7.12 -0.95 14.63
CA PRO A 51 7.13 -1.37 16.01
C PRO A 51 5.94 -2.28 16.34
N THR A 52 6.17 -3.26 17.21
CA THR A 52 5.12 -4.09 17.81
C THR A 52 5.47 -4.34 19.27
N ARG A 53 4.49 -4.80 20.07
CA ARG A 53 4.73 -5.20 21.48
C ARG A 53 5.74 -6.35 21.64
N PHE A 54 6.04 -7.09 20.56
CA PHE A 54 6.99 -8.22 20.55
C PHE A 54 8.28 -7.91 19.79
N GLY A 55 8.62 -6.61 19.66
CA GLY A 55 9.78 -6.12 18.93
C GLY A 55 9.42 -5.60 17.55
N VAL A 56 10.37 -5.62 16.61
CA VAL A 56 10.16 -5.04 15.27
C VAL A 56 9.53 -6.06 14.33
N GLY A 57 8.34 -5.74 13.82
CA GLY A 57 7.68 -6.47 12.74
C GLY A 57 8.27 -6.10 11.39
N GLU A 58 8.23 -7.05 10.46
CA GLU A 58 8.77 -6.88 9.11
C GLU A 58 7.79 -7.42 8.07
N VAL A 59 7.66 -6.71 6.96
CA VAL A 59 7.01 -7.17 5.73
C VAL A 59 8.04 -7.07 4.61
N ARG A 60 8.42 -8.20 4.04
CA ARG A 60 9.40 -8.29 2.96
C ARG A 60 8.69 -8.61 1.65
N GLY A 61 8.89 -7.76 0.65
CA GLY A 61 8.49 -8.01 -0.72
C GLY A 61 9.43 -8.99 -1.41
N ASP A 62 8.92 -9.65 -2.45
CA ASP A 62 9.72 -10.52 -3.31
C ASP A 62 10.52 -9.68 -4.32
N GLN A 63 11.84 -9.64 -4.13
CA GLN A 63 12.74 -8.91 -5.02
C GLN A 63 12.83 -9.50 -6.43
N GLN A 64 12.67 -10.82 -6.58
CA GLN A 64 12.69 -11.44 -7.90
C GLN A 64 11.44 -11.06 -8.67
N ALA A 65 10.27 -11.23 -8.05
CA ALA A 65 9.00 -10.83 -8.64
C ALA A 65 9.00 -9.34 -9.00
N ALA A 66 9.43 -8.45 -8.10
CA ALA A 66 9.50 -7.02 -8.37
C ALA A 66 10.42 -6.66 -9.54
N ARG A 67 11.59 -7.30 -9.65
CA ARG A 67 12.51 -7.10 -10.79
C ARG A 67 11.88 -7.59 -12.09
N GLN A 68 11.17 -8.72 -12.06
CA GLN A 68 10.50 -9.29 -13.23
C GLN A 68 9.35 -8.40 -13.70
N CYS A 69 8.52 -7.90 -12.77
CA CYS A 69 7.46 -6.94 -13.07
C CYS A 69 8.03 -5.66 -13.68
N TYR A 70 9.10 -5.11 -13.11
CA TYR A 70 9.76 -3.92 -13.65
C TYR A 70 10.27 -4.15 -15.08
N LYS A 71 10.96 -5.28 -15.34
CA LYS A 71 11.42 -5.65 -16.69
C LYS A 71 10.27 -5.78 -17.69
N THR A 72 9.16 -6.36 -17.27
CA THR A 72 7.98 -6.54 -18.13
C THR A 72 7.37 -5.19 -18.46
N ALA A 73 7.14 -4.35 -17.45
CA ALA A 73 6.57 -3.01 -17.63
C ALA A 73 7.43 -2.10 -18.53
N ILE A 74 8.77 -2.15 -18.42
CA ILE A 74 9.64 -1.37 -19.32
C ILE A 74 9.67 -1.94 -20.74
N SER A 75 9.52 -3.26 -20.91
CA SER A 75 9.49 -3.91 -22.22
C SER A 75 8.15 -3.72 -22.94
N GLU A 76 7.07 -3.47 -22.21
CA GLU A 76 5.72 -3.27 -22.74
C GLU A 76 5.42 -1.83 -23.19
N LYS A 77 6.40 -0.92 -23.10
CA LYS A 77 6.33 0.50 -23.52
C LYS A 77 5.93 0.77 -24.99
N GLY A 78 5.53 -0.24 -25.75
CA GLY A 78 4.93 -0.10 -27.08
C GLY A 78 3.40 -0.08 -27.12
N LYS A 79 2.68 -0.20 -25.98
CA LYS A 79 1.20 -0.25 -25.97
C LYS A 79 0.62 0.67 -24.89
N ASP A 80 0.72 1.97 -25.10
CA ASP A 80 0.03 2.97 -24.28
C ASP A 80 -1.49 2.75 -24.30
N LYS A 81 -2.06 2.39 -23.15
CA LYS A 81 -3.43 2.72 -22.80
C LYS A 81 -3.42 3.34 -21.41
N ALA A 82 -3.13 4.64 -21.36
CA ALA A 82 -3.41 5.45 -20.18
C ALA A 82 -4.93 5.41 -19.96
N LEU A 83 -5.39 4.66 -18.95
CA LEU A 83 -6.77 4.74 -18.50
C LEU A 83 -6.88 5.97 -17.60
N PRO A 84 -7.67 6.99 -17.95
CA PRO A 84 -7.90 8.12 -17.08
C PRO A 84 -8.60 7.63 -15.81
N ILE A 85 -8.09 8.04 -14.64
CA ILE A 85 -8.78 7.83 -13.36
C ILE A 85 -9.97 8.81 -13.35
N ALA A 86 -11.12 8.36 -13.87
CA ALA A 86 -12.30 9.21 -14.03
C ALA A 86 -13.22 9.26 -12.79
N ASN A 87 -13.00 8.40 -11.79
CA ASN A 87 -13.99 8.14 -10.73
C ASN A 87 -13.45 8.43 -9.33
N VAL A 88 -12.88 9.62 -9.09
CA VAL A 88 -12.63 10.11 -7.72
C VAL A 88 -13.86 10.88 -7.25
N GLU A 89 -14.86 10.16 -6.74
CA GLU A 89 -15.90 10.77 -5.93
C GLU A 89 -15.38 10.88 -4.49
N LEU A 90 -14.85 12.06 -4.15
CA LEU A 90 -14.60 12.44 -2.77
C LEU A 90 -15.95 12.48 -2.06
N ARG A 91 -16.28 11.43 -1.31
CA ARG A 91 -17.46 11.45 -0.44
C ARG A 91 -17.18 12.51 0.62
N GLY A 92 -17.84 13.66 0.46
CA GLY A 92 -17.59 14.89 1.21
C GLY A 92 -17.65 14.71 2.72
N ASP A 93 -16.74 15.41 3.38
CA ASP A 93 -16.82 16.03 4.69
C ASP A 93 -17.84 15.40 5.65
N MET A 94 -17.33 14.55 6.55
CA MET A 94 -18.05 14.20 7.77
C MET A 94 -18.09 15.46 8.65
N GLU A 95 -19.18 16.22 8.56
CA GLU A 95 -19.49 17.35 9.44
C GLU A 95 -19.30 16.94 10.91
N PRO A 96 -18.69 17.80 11.76
CA PRO A 96 -18.44 17.47 13.15
C PRO A 96 -19.75 17.55 13.93
N GLU A 97 -20.21 16.42 14.48
CA GLU A 97 -21.20 16.47 15.57
C GLU A 97 -20.59 17.23 16.76
N ARG A 98 -21.25 18.32 17.15
CA ARG A 98 -21.12 18.99 18.45
C ARG A 98 -22.49 19.51 18.88
N PRO A 99 -22.80 19.61 20.18
CA PRO A 99 -22.28 18.89 21.34
C PRO A 99 -23.22 17.77 21.82
#